data_AF-A0A3M1DW18-F1
#
_entry.id   AF-A0A3M1DW18-F1
#
_cell.length_a   1.000
_cell.length_b   1.000
_cell.length_c   1.000
_cell.angle_alpha   90.00
_cell.angle_beta   90.00
_cell.angle_gamma   90.00
#
_symmetry.space_group_name_H-M   'P 1'
#
loop_
_entity.id
_entity.type
_entity.pdbx_description
1 polymer ?
#
loop_
_entity_poly.entity_id
_entity_poly.type
_entity_poly.pdbx_seq_one_letter_code
_entity_poly.pdbx_strand_id
1 'polypeptide(L)'
;MPECIVCKGEYQPDLPCPRCNADMEPWENWRGRPEEQGGLEGLCAFMEPHLYLPVLMTLTAAAFGILALGSAVWEELQPDVQILIAALTIAGCPIVLLGMYESRHRIREQALLVRVQSGWRTWLRDPTKRAILTPAMTLLLVFLVLVGILSPPLLRKLLCIFVFIQGYCQEPPPEGLWAQLQEAQPFLTALIYLGSMVTFTYSSSLLLAIRYARRMNERLPLPIFLDDERLVSIIRTAAFRQLDRLQGLSVRVHSTTRVTGGLDWEQSQRASSDGEPARSPVGGQAFQQQVRWGDRYQYLGWWNWEEVERTPDGGIRMRARAEMEEVKETINGVQRKRYRTVIYTIRADPWGR
;
A
#
# COMPACT_ATOMS: atom_id res chain seq x y z
N MET A 1 2.16 14.71 -20.05
CA MET A 1 3.15 15.56 -19.35
C MET A 1 4.06 14.68 -18.51
N PRO A 2 5.33 15.03 -18.29
CA PRO A 2 6.21 14.24 -17.43
C PRO A 2 5.78 14.33 -15.96
N GLU A 3 5.97 13.24 -15.23
CA GLU A 3 5.66 13.14 -13.80
C GLU A 3 6.89 13.47 -12.94
N CYS A 4 6.72 14.37 -11.98
CA CYS A 4 7.75 14.79 -11.03
C CYS A 4 8.13 13.62 -10.11
N ILE A 5 9.41 13.29 -10.05
CA ILE A 5 9.91 12.17 -9.26
C ILE A 5 9.82 12.42 -7.74
N VAL A 6 9.69 13.68 -7.32
CA VAL A 6 9.64 14.10 -5.91
C VAL A 6 8.24 14.03 -5.33
N CYS A 7 7.22 14.48 -6.07
CA CYS A 7 5.85 14.59 -5.57
C CYS A 7 4.80 13.88 -6.44
N LYS A 8 5.20 13.21 -7.53
CA LYS A 8 4.27 12.55 -8.46
C LYS A 8 3.21 13.48 -9.06
N GLY A 9 3.54 14.77 -9.20
CA GLY A 9 2.71 15.77 -9.87
C GLY A 9 3.22 16.01 -11.28
N GLU A 10 2.37 16.51 -12.17
CA GLU A 10 2.82 16.93 -13.50
C GLU A 10 3.72 18.17 -13.40
N TYR A 11 4.72 18.25 -14.26
CA TYR A 11 5.56 19.44 -14.41
C TYR A 11 5.86 19.70 -15.89
N GLN A 12 6.33 20.91 -16.17
CA GLN A 12 6.86 21.28 -17.48
C GLN A 12 8.39 21.18 -17.43
N PRO A 13 9.05 20.63 -18.46
CA PRO A 13 10.50 20.67 -18.57
C PRO A 13 11.03 22.09 -18.40
N ASP A 14 12.26 22.23 -17.90
CA ASP A 14 12.96 23.50 -17.67
C ASP A 14 12.36 24.43 -16.60
N LEU A 15 11.22 24.06 -16.00
CA LEU A 15 10.60 24.77 -14.89
C LEU A 15 10.58 23.91 -13.62
N PRO A 16 10.72 24.52 -12.43
CA PRO A 16 10.54 23.79 -11.18
C PRO A 16 9.11 23.25 -11.09
N CYS A 17 8.95 22.09 -10.44
CA CYS A 17 7.64 21.47 -10.33
C CYS A 17 6.63 22.42 -9.66
N PRO A 18 5.46 22.72 -10.26
CA PRO A 18 4.53 23.71 -9.70
C PRO A 18 3.90 23.26 -8.37
N ARG A 19 3.87 21.95 -8.10
CA ARG A 19 3.28 21.40 -6.88
C ARG A 19 4.24 21.46 -5.69
N CYS A 20 5.48 21.02 -5.87
CA CYS A 20 6.44 20.95 -4.77
C CYS A 20 7.56 21.98 -4.85
N ASN A 21 7.75 22.66 -5.98
CA ASN A 21 8.87 23.54 -6.29
C ASN A 21 10.24 22.83 -6.31
N ALA A 22 10.27 21.55 -6.68
CA ALA A 22 11.52 20.81 -6.83
C ALA A 22 12.15 21.13 -8.19
N ASP A 23 13.47 21.31 -8.21
CA ASP A 23 14.26 21.34 -9.43
C ASP A 23 14.31 19.93 -10.04
N MET A 24 13.96 19.85 -11.32
CA MET A 24 13.82 18.62 -12.08
C MET A 24 14.93 18.42 -13.11
N GLU A 25 15.86 19.38 -13.27
CA GLU A 25 17.00 19.25 -14.19
C GLU A 25 17.82 17.98 -13.96
N PRO A 26 18.14 17.56 -12.70
CA PRO A 26 18.89 16.32 -12.48
C PRO A 26 18.15 15.07 -12.97
N TRP A 27 16.82 15.09 -12.93
CA TRP A 27 16.00 13.97 -13.40
C TRP A 27 15.93 13.90 -14.93
N GLU A 28 15.81 15.03 -15.61
CA GLU A 28 15.84 15.07 -17.07
C GLU A 28 17.20 14.62 -17.61
N ASN A 29 18.30 15.10 -16.99
CA ASN A 29 19.65 14.66 -17.29
C ASN A 29 19.84 13.15 -17.03
N TRP A 30 19.17 12.61 -16.00
CA TRP A 30 19.20 11.17 -15.72
C TRP A 30 18.42 10.35 -16.75
N ARG A 31 17.28 10.84 -17.24
CA ARG A 31 16.47 10.16 -18.27
C ARG A 31 17.19 10.01 -19.60
N GLY A 32 18.13 10.90 -19.92
CA GLY A 32 18.96 10.79 -21.13
C GLY A 32 19.93 9.61 -21.12
N ARG A 33 20.08 8.91 -19.98
CA ARG A 33 21.01 7.78 -19.85
C ARG A 33 20.53 6.54 -20.61
N PRO A 34 21.46 5.70 -21.10
CA PRO A 34 21.11 4.49 -21.84
C PRO A 34 20.21 3.56 -21.02
N GLU A 35 20.42 3.43 -19.70
CA GLU A 35 19.59 2.57 -18.85
C GLU A 35 18.10 2.98 -18.81
N GLU A 36 17.79 4.25 -19.12
CA GLU A 36 16.42 4.81 -19.10
C GLU A 36 15.73 4.84 -20.47
N GLN A 37 16.45 4.59 -21.56
CA GLN A 37 15.90 4.60 -22.93
C GLN A 37 14.94 3.43 -23.20
N GLY A 38 14.91 2.42 -22.32
CA GLY A 38 14.09 1.23 -22.49
C GLY A 38 14.64 0.25 -23.51
N GLY A 39 13.85 -0.77 -23.85
CA GLY A 39 14.23 -1.80 -24.81
C GLY A 39 15.42 -2.66 -24.38
N LEU A 40 16.02 -3.35 -25.36
CA LEU A 40 17.18 -4.23 -25.13
C LEU A 40 18.45 -3.44 -24.80
N GLU A 41 18.65 -2.28 -25.42
CA GLU A 41 19.81 -1.42 -25.15
C GLU A 41 19.80 -0.91 -23.70
N GLY A 42 18.65 -0.43 -23.22
CA GLY A 42 18.50 -0.02 -21.83
C GLY A 42 18.65 -1.16 -20.84
N LEU A 43 18.16 -2.36 -21.19
CA LEU A 43 18.37 -3.55 -20.38
C LEU A 43 19.87 -3.94 -20.30
N CYS A 44 20.58 -3.93 -21.43
CA CYS A 44 22.02 -4.22 -21.48
C CYS A 44 22.82 -3.22 -20.65
N ALA A 45 22.58 -1.92 -20.83
CA ALA A 45 23.23 -0.86 -20.06
C ALA A 45 22.92 -0.97 -18.55
N PHE A 46 21.69 -1.38 -18.19
CA PHE A 46 21.31 -1.63 -16.80
C PHE A 46 22.13 -2.76 -16.17
N MET A 47 22.46 -3.81 -16.92
CA MET A 47 23.19 -5.00 -16.44
C MET A 47 24.71 -4.87 -16.49
N GLU A 48 25.24 -3.99 -17.32
CA GLU A 48 26.68 -3.76 -17.51
C GLU A 48 27.48 -3.67 -16.19
N PRO A 49 27.03 -2.95 -15.14
CA PRO A 49 27.81 -2.78 -13.91
C PRO A 49 28.05 -4.07 -13.09
N HIS A 50 27.37 -5.17 -13.43
CA HIS A 50 27.56 -6.48 -12.80
C HIS A 50 27.93 -7.56 -13.81
N LEU A 51 28.63 -7.21 -14.88
CA LEU A 51 29.15 -8.16 -15.87
C LEU A 51 28.06 -9.10 -16.41
N TYR A 52 26.83 -8.59 -16.57
CA TYR A 52 25.70 -9.34 -17.09
C TYR A 52 25.33 -10.60 -16.27
N LEU A 53 25.59 -10.61 -14.95
CA LEU A 53 25.35 -11.76 -14.08
C LEU A 53 23.94 -12.41 -14.23
N PRO A 54 22.81 -11.68 -14.29
CA PRO A 54 21.50 -12.30 -14.49
C PRO A 54 21.35 -13.03 -15.83
N VAL A 55 22.00 -12.53 -16.89
CA VAL A 55 22.02 -13.18 -18.21
C VAL A 55 22.86 -14.45 -18.13
N LEU A 56 24.03 -14.39 -17.49
CA LEU A 56 24.85 -15.58 -17.26
C LEU A 56 24.07 -16.65 -16.48
N MET A 57 23.32 -16.27 -15.46
CA MET A 57 22.44 -17.19 -14.71
C MET A 57 21.32 -17.78 -15.59
N THR A 58 20.76 -16.99 -16.50
CA THR A 58 19.76 -17.48 -17.46
C THR A 58 20.36 -18.48 -18.45
N LEU A 59 21.56 -18.18 -18.98
CA LEU A 59 22.27 -19.06 -19.91
C LEU A 59 22.73 -20.36 -19.24
N THR A 60 23.26 -20.29 -18.02
CA THR A 60 23.63 -21.49 -17.26
C THR A 60 22.40 -22.31 -16.93
N ALA A 61 21.30 -21.67 -16.49
CA ALA A 61 20.04 -22.36 -16.26
C ALA A 61 19.56 -23.08 -17.52
N ALA A 62 19.55 -22.42 -18.67
CA ALA A 62 19.19 -23.02 -19.95
C ALA A 62 20.10 -24.21 -20.32
N ALA A 63 21.42 -24.05 -20.20
CA ALA A 63 22.38 -25.11 -20.48
C ALA A 63 22.14 -26.34 -19.58
N PHE A 64 21.96 -26.15 -18.28
CA PHE A 64 21.66 -27.23 -17.35
C PHE A 64 20.29 -27.88 -17.64
N GLY A 65 19.28 -27.11 -17.99
CA GLY A 65 17.96 -27.63 -18.36
C GLY A 65 18.02 -28.52 -19.60
N ILE A 66 18.75 -28.07 -20.63
CA ILE A 66 18.95 -28.85 -21.87
C ILE A 66 19.76 -30.11 -21.60
N LEU A 67 20.85 -30.02 -20.84
CA LEU A 67 21.65 -31.19 -20.45
C LEU A 67 20.82 -32.18 -19.63
N ALA A 68 19.94 -31.69 -18.75
CA ALA A 68 19.13 -32.53 -17.90
C ALA A 68 18.10 -33.37 -18.67
N LEU A 69 17.52 -32.83 -19.75
CA LEU A 69 16.56 -33.53 -20.64
C LEU A 69 17.13 -34.82 -21.26
N GLY A 70 18.44 -34.92 -21.43
CA GLY A 70 19.11 -36.09 -22.01
C GLY A 70 19.97 -36.87 -21.00
N SER A 71 19.91 -36.53 -19.71
CA SER A 71 20.79 -37.12 -18.70
C SER A 71 20.06 -38.16 -17.85
N ALA A 72 20.84 -39.08 -17.28
CA ALA A 72 20.37 -40.05 -16.29
C ALA A 72 19.78 -39.40 -15.02
N VAL A 73 19.92 -38.08 -14.82
CA VAL A 73 19.42 -37.40 -13.62
C VAL A 73 17.89 -37.29 -13.63
N TRP A 74 17.28 -37.13 -14.80
CA TRP A 74 15.83 -36.95 -14.98
C TRP A 74 15.17 -38.08 -15.77
N GLU A 75 15.90 -39.14 -16.10
CA GLU A 75 15.42 -40.24 -16.93
C GLU A 75 14.10 -40.86 -16.44
N GLU A 76 13.86 -40.83 -15.12
CA GLU A 76 12.68 -41.41 -14.48
C GLU A 76 11.45 -40.48 -14.46
N LEU A 77 11.63 -39.21 -14.84
CA LEU A 77 10.53 -38.24 -14.97
C LEU A 77 9.84 -38.38 -16.32
N GLN A 78 8.53 -38.17 -16.37
CA GLN A 78 7.82 -38.09 -17.64
C GLN A 78 8.40 -36.98 -18.54
N PRO A 79 8.55 -37.21 -19.85
CA PRO A 79 9.18 -36.25 -20.75
C PRO A 79 8.43 -34.91 -20.77
N ASP A 80 7.09 -34.95 -20.67
CA ASP A 80 6.25 -33.75 -20.61
C ASP A 80 6.60 -32.87 -19.39
N VAL A 81 6.87 -33.50 -18.25
CA VAL A 81 7.25 -32.81 -17.01
C VAL A 81 8.66 -32.24 -17.12
N GLN A 82 9.60 -32.98 -17.70
CA GLN A 82 10.96 -32.48 -17.92
C GLN A 82 10.96 -31.25 -18.85
N ILE A 83 10.22 -31.32 -19.97
CA ILE A 83 10.07 -30.22 -20.92
C ILE A 83 9.43 -29.01 -20.24
N LEU A 84 8.38 -29.23 -19.43
CA LEU A 84 7.72 -28.18 -18.68
C LEU A 84 8.69 -27.49 -17.71
N ILE A 85 9.48 -28.25 -16.95
CA ILE A 85 10.48 -27.69 -16.02
C ILE A 85 11.53 -26.87 -16.77
N ALA A 86 12.09 -27.42 -17.86
CA ALA A 86 13.07 -26.71 -18.66
C ALA A 86 12.48 -25.41 -19.26
N ALA A 87 11.26 -25.47 -19.80
CA ALA A 87 10.57 -24.32 -20.36
C ALA A 87 10.28 -23.25 -19.30
N LEU A 88 9.80 -23.64 -18.11
CA LEU A 88 9.54 -22.73 -17.00
C LEU A 88 10.82 -22.04 -16.52
N THR A 89 11.95 -22.74 -16.47
CA THR A 89 13.22 -22.13 -16.08
C THR A 89 13.74 -21.19 -17.17
N ILE A 90 13.75 -21.63 -18.44
CA ILE A 90 14.25 -20.84 -19.58
C ILE A 90 13.42 -19.57 -19.79
N ALA A 91 12.10 -19.64 -19.63
CA ALA A 91 11.22 -18.47 -19.75
C ALA A 91 11.16 -17.66 -18.46
N GLY A 92 11.19 -18.31 -17.30
CA GLY A 92 11.05 -17.66 -15.99
C GLY A 92 12.21 -16.71 -15.67
N CYS A 93 13.45 -17.14 -15.91
CA CYS A 93 14.64 -16.31 -15.68
C CYS A 93 14.62 -14.94 -16.43
N PRO A 94 14.40 -14.88 -17.76
CA PRO A 94 14.33 -13.62 -18.48
C PRO A 94 13.10 -12.78 -18.11
N ILE A 95 11.94 -13.41 -17.84
CA ILE A 95 10.75 -12.69 -17.34
C ILE A 95 11.05 -11.99 -16.01
N VAL A 96 11.72 -12.68 -15.09
CA VAL A 96 12.14 -12.12 -13.80
C VAL A 96 13.10 -10.95 -13.99
N LEU A 97 14.11 -11.10 -14.86
CA LEU A 97 15.06 -10.03 -15.17
C LEU A 97 14.37 -8.79 -15.74
N LEU A 98 13.50 -8.98 -16.74
CA LEU A 98 12.72 -7.90 -17.35
C LEU A 98 11.81 -7.23 -16.33
N GLY A 99 11.10 -8.00 -15.51
CA GLY A 99 10.25 -7.47 -14.46
C GLY A 99 11.02 -6.65 -13.42
N MET A 100 12.24 -7.04 -13.07
CA MET A 100 13.11 -6.25 -12.17
C MET A 100 13.60 -4.96 -12.85
N TYR A 101 13.93 -5.01 -14.14
CA TYR A 101 14.31 -3.83 -14.92
C TYR A 101 13.16 -2.81 -15.00
N GLU A 102 11.94 -3.25 -15.31
CA GLU A 102 10.75 -2.40 -15.37
C GLU A 102 10.40 -1.81 -14.00
N SER A 103 10.57 -2.61 -12.94
CA SER A 103 10.26 -2.18 -11.58
C SER A 103 11.36 -1.38 -10.89
N ARG A 104 12.48 -1.05 -11.56
CA ARG A 104 13.63 -0.33 -10.97
C ARG A 104 13.25 0.95 -10.24
N HIS A 105 12.34 1.75 -10.82
CA HIS A 105 11.85 3.00 -10.22
C HIS A 105 10.99 2.73 -8.98
N ARG A 106 10.14 1.71 -9.04
CA ARG A 106 9.31 1.28 -7.91
C ARG A 106 10.16 0.71 -6.76
N ILE A 107 11.26 0.01 -7.07
CA ILE A 107 12.21 -0.51 -6.08
C ILE A 107 12.89 0.65 -5.36
N ARG A 108 13.31 1.71 -6.09
CA ARG A 108 13.82 2.95 -5.48
C ARG A 108 12.80 3.56 -4.53
N GLU A 109 11.56 3.72 -4.97
CA GLU A 109 10.48 4.28 -4.14
C GLU A 109 10.25 3.46 -2.88
N GLN A 110 10.15 2.13 -3.00
CA GLN A 110 9.98 1.23 -1.86
C GLN A 110 11.16 1.32 -0.88
N ALA A 111 12.39 1.35 -1.39
CA ALA A 111 13.59 1.47 -0.55
C ALA A 111 13.61 2.78 0.26
N LEU A 112 13.07 3.86 -0.30
CA LEU A 112 12.95 5.15 0.40
C LEU A 112 11.74 5.18 1.34
N LEU A 113 10.58 4.64 0.93
CA LEU A 113 9.37 4.58 1.75
C LEU A 113 9.56 3.75 3.03
N VAL A 114 10.35 2.68 2.97
CA VAL A 114 10.68 1.84 4.13
C VAL A 114 11.35 2.65 5.26
N ARG A 115 11.98 3.80 4.96
CA ARG A 115 12.58 4.68 5.98
C ARG A 115 11.54 5.44 6.82
N VAL A 116 10.35 5.66 6.29
CA VAL A 116 9.28 6.45 6.92
C VAL A 116 8.14 5.57 7.43
N GLN A 117 7.93 4.42 6.79
CA GLN A 117 6.92 3.46 7.22
C GLN A 117 7.33 2.79 8.55
N SER A 118 6.34 2.52 9.39
CA SER A 118 6.53 1.82 10.66
C SER A 118 5.73 0.50 10.71
N GLY A 119 6.17 -0.43 11.56
CA GLY A 119 5.50 -1.70 11.81
C GLY A 119 6.09 -2.91 11.09
N TRP A 120 5.70 -4.12 11.51
CA TRP A 120 6.30 -5.38 11.04
C TRP A 120 6.18 -5.62 9.52
N ARG A 121 5.13 -5.07 8.88
CA ARG A 121 4.93 -5.22 7.43
C ARG A 121 6.01 -4.52 6.61
N THR A 122 6.68 -3.51 7.16
CA THR A 122 7.77 -2.80 6.45
C THR A 122 9.00 -3.69 6.32
N TRP A 123 9.24 -4.54 7.31
CA TRP A 123 10.32 -5.52 7.29
C TRP A 123 10.19 -6.49 6.10
N LEU A 124 8.97 -6.97 5.80
CA LEU A 124 8.71 -7.82 4.63
C LEU A 124 8.73 -7.05 3.29
N ARG A 125 8.66 -5.72 3.32
CA ARG A 125 8.68 -4.86 2.12
C ARG A 125 10.07 -4.38 1.74
N ASP A 126 11.04 -4.51 2.63
CA ASP A 126 12.43 -4.18 2.36
C ASP A 126 12.98 -5.03 1.20
N PRO A 127 13.37 -4.41 0.08
CA PRO A 127 13.88 -5.15 -1.08
C PRO A 127 15.15 -5.93 -0.77
N THR A 128 15.98 -5.45 0.17
CA THR A 128 17.21 -6.15 0.59
C THR A 128 16.88 -7.46 1.28
N LYS A 129 15.88 -7.44 2.16
CA LYS A 129 15.44 -8.64 2.89
C LYS A 129 14.75 -9.62 1.96
N ARG A 130 13.97 -9.15 0.99
CA ARG A 130 13.36 -10.00 -0.04
C ARG A 130 14.41 -10.74 -0.87
N ALA A 131 15.52 -10.10 -1.22
CA ALA A 131 16.60 -10.75 -1.97
C ALA A 131 17.18 -11.99 -1.25
N ILE A 132 17.15 -12.02 0.09
CA ILE A 132 17.62 -13.14 0.91
C ILE A 132 16.47 -14.09 1.27
N LEU A 133 15.31 -13.54 1.61
CA LEU A 133 14.16 -14.31 2.08
C LEU A 133 13.55 -15.15 0.95
N THR A 134 13.49 -14.64 -0.28
CA THR A 134 12.92 -15.38 -1.41
C THR A 134 13.63 -16.73 -1.67
N PRO A 135 14.96 -16.80 -1.86
CA PRO A 135 15.63 -18.08 -2.04
C PRO A 135 15.53 -18.98 -0.81
N ALA A 136 15.59 -18.43 0.40
CA ALA A 136 15.43 -19.20 1.63
C ALA A 136 14.03 -19.86 1.73
N MET A 137 12.97 -19.11 1.39
CA MET A 137 11.60 -19.60 1.36
C MET A 137 11.39 -20.64 0.27
N THR A 138 12.06 -20.53 -0.87
CA THR A 138 12.02 -21.55 -1.93
C THR A 138 12.70 -22.84 -1.50
N LEU A 139 13.85 -22.77 -0.82
CA LEU A 139 14.48 -23.97 -0.23
C LEU A 139 13.59 -24.60 0.84
N LEU A 140 12.96 -23.79 1.69
CA LEU A 140 11.99 -24.28 2.67
C LEU A 140 10.78 -24.95 1.99
N LEU A 141 10.26 -24.36 0.91
CA LEU A 141 9.16 -24.94 0.15
C LEU A 141 9.55 -26.28 -0.46
N VAL A 142 10.73 -26.38 -1.08
CA VAL A 142 11.25 -27.63 -1.62
C VAL A 142 11.38 -28.69 -0.52
N PHE A 143 11.87 -28.31 0.66
CA PHE A 143 11.96 -29.20 1.82
C PHE A 143 10.57 -29.65 2.30
N LEU A 144 9.60 -28.75 2.40
CA LEU A 144 8.23 -29.08 2.78
C LEU A 144 7.56 -30.00 1.76
N VAL A 145 7.80 -29.77 0.47
CA VAL A 145 7.36 -30.66 -0.60
C VAL A 145 7.99 -32.03 -0.40
N LEU A 146 9.31 -32.13 -0.18
CA LEU A 146 9.98 -33.40 0.10
C LEU A 146 9.36 -34.15 1.29
N VAL A 147 9.14 -33.48 2.42
CA VAL A 147 8.46 -34.07 3.58
C VAL A 147 7.04 -34.54 3.22
N GLY A 148 6.32 -33.74 2.43
CA GLY A 148 5.00 -34.08 1.92
C GLY A 148 4.98 -35.25 0.93
N ILE A 149 6.07 -35.55 0.23
CA ILE A 149 6.20 -36.75 -0.62
C ILE A 149 6.45 -37.98 0.25
N LEU A 150 7.28 -37.84 1.28
CA LEU A 150 7.72 -38.93 2.14
C LEU A 150 6.65 -39.37 3.15
N SER A 151 5.68 -38.51 3.49
CA SER A 151 4.73 -38.79 4.57
C SER A 151 3.45 -39.54 4.13
N PRO A 152 2.62 -39.03 3.18
CA PRO A 152 1.30 -39.61 2.88
C PRO A 152 1.36 -40.54 1.66
N PRO A 153 0.83 -41.78 1.74
CA PRO A 153 0.82 -42.72 0.62
C PRO A 153 -0.01 -42.22 -0.56
N LEU A 154 -1.06 -41.42 -0.31
CA LEU A 154 -1.90 -40.84 -1.37
C LEU A 154 -1.14 -39.82 -2.22
N LEU A 155 -0.34 -38.95 -1.58
CA LEU A 155 0.38 -37.88 -2.28
C LEU A 155 1.49 -38.47 -3.15
N ARG A 156 2.14 -39.52 -2.64
CA ARG A 156 3.07 -40.35 -3.41
C ARG A 156 2.39 -41.02 -4.60
N LYS A 157 1.24 -41.67 -4.43
CA LYS A 157 0.50 -42.28 -5.56
C LYS A 157 0.15 -41.26 -6.64
N LEU A 158 -0.29 -40.07 -6.26
CA LEU A 158 -0.56 -38.98 -7.22
C LEU A 158 0.70 -38.59 -7.99
N LEU A 159 1.84 -38.39 -7.30
CA LEU A 159 3.10 -38.08 -7.97
C LEU A 159 3.54 -39.19 -8.93
N CYS A 160 3.42 -40.46 -8.52
CA CYS A 160 3.73 -41.59 -9.39
C CYS A 160 2.92 -41.58 -10.69
N ILE A 161 1.66 -41.15 -10.63
CA ILE A 161 0.78 -41.07 -11.81
C ILE A 161 1.15 -39.89 -12.72
N PHE A 162 1.42 -38.72 -12.14
CA PHE A 162 1.57 -37.46 -12.89
C PHE A 162 2.99 -37.06 -13.23
N VAL A 163 3.99 -37.56 -12.50
CA VAL A 163 5.37 -37.06 -12.56
C VAL A 163 6.33 -38.11 -13.07
N PHE A 164 6.17 -39.35 -12.63
CA PHE A 164 7.10 -40.43 -12.95
C PHE A 164 6.62 -41.28 -14.13
N ILE A 165 7.55 -41.92 -14.82
CA ILE A 165 7.24 -42.89 -15.87
C ILE A 165 6.46 -44.08 -15.27
N GLN A 166 5.50 -44.62 -16.02
CA GLN A 166 4.72 -45.77 -15.57
C GLN A 166 5.63 -46.95 -15.22
N GLY A 167 5.46 -47.50 -14.01
CA GLY A 167 6.26 -48.63 -13.50
C GLY A 167 7.47 -48.24 -12.66
N TYR A 168 7.80 -46.94 -12.55
CA TYR A 168 8.89 -46.49 -11.68
C TYR A 168 8.57 -46.70 -10.20
N CYS A 169 7.36 -46.32 -9.77
CA CYS A 169 6.95 -46.49 -8.39
C CYS A 169 6.54 -47.93 -8.11
N GLN A 170 7.31 -48.59 -7.24
CA GLN A 170 7.03 -49.96 -6.81
C GLN A 170 5.94 -49.96 -5.73
N GLU A 171 4.96 -50.86 -5.86
CA GLU A 171 4.03 -51.21 -4.79
C GLU A 171 4.36 -52.63 -4.29
N PRO A 172 4.68 -52.83 -2.99
CA PRO A 172 4.69 -51.85 -1.89
C PRO A 172 5.91 -50.87 -1.94
N PRO A 173 5.80 -49.68 -1.31
CA PRO A 173 6.91 -48.74 -1.23
C PRO A 173 8.12 -49.39 -0.57
N PRO A 174 9.35 -49.06 -0.98
CA PRO A 174 10.54 -49.66 -0.40
C PRO A 174 10.63 -49.31 1.08
N GLU A 175 11.03 -50.30 1.87
CA GLU A 175 11.22 -50.14 3.30
C GLU A 175 12.47 -49.28 3.57
N GLY A 176 12.29 -48.23 4.37
CA GLY A 176 13.37 -47.33 4.78
C GLY A 176 13.40 -45.99 4.05
N LEU A 177 13.72 -44.93 4.81
CA LEU A 177 13.75 -43.54 4.35
C LEU A 177 14.71 -43.31 3.18
N TRP A 178 15.85 -44.00 3.16
CA TRP A 178 16.87 -43.83 2.13
C TRP A 178 16.42 -44.31 0.75
N ALA A 179 15.73 -45.45 0.68
CA ALA A 179 15.20 -45.96 -0.57
C ALA A 179 14.09 -45.05 -1.12
N GLN A 180 13.23 -44.53 -0.23
CA GLN A 180 12.21 -43.55 -0.59
C GLN A 180 12.82 -42.23 -1.08
N LEU A 181 13.94 -41.80 -0.48
CA LEU A 181 14.65 -40.60 -0.92
C LEU A 181 15.32 -40.80 -2.29
N GLN A 182 15.90 -41.98 -2.54
CA GLN A 182 16.48 -42.32 -3.84
C GLN A 182 15.42 -42.33 -4.94
N GLU A 183 14.23 -42.87 -4.66
CA GLU A 183 13.09 -42.85 -5.60
C GLU A 183 12.58 -41.41 -5.84
N ALA A 184 12.58 -40.56 -4.82
CA ALA A 184 12.17 -39.15 -4.96
C ALA A 184 13.27 -38.25 -5.55
N GLN A 185 14.51 -38.73 -5.67
CA GLN A 185 15.68 -37.95 -6.09
C GLN A 185 15.48 -37.17 -7.40
N PRO A 186 15.05 -37.78 -8.53
CA PRO A 186 14.98 -37.04 -9.80
C PRO A 186 13.96 -35.90 -9.74
N PHE A 187 12.85 -36.09 -9.03
CA PHE A 187 11.88 -35.02 -8.79
C PHE A 187 12.44 -33.93 -7.88
N LEU A 188 13.16 -34.30 -6.82
CA LEU A 188 13.77 -33.35 -5.90
C LEU A 188 14.83 -32.49 -6.62
N THR A 189 15.69 -33.10 -7.45
CA THR A 189 16.71 -32.35 -8.21
C THR A 189 16.06 -31.41 -9.22
N ALA A 190 14.98 -31.84 -9.89
CA ALA A 190 14.17 -31.00 -10.76
C ALA A 190 13.58 -29.78 -10.04
N LEU A 191 12.97 -29.97 -8.86
CA LEU A 191 12.41 -28.89 -8.06
C LEU A 191 13.48 -27.93 -7.53
N ILE A 192 14.61 -28.46 -7.06
CA ILE A 192 15.74 -27.64 -6.62
C ILE A 192 16.26 -26.82 -7.79
N TYR A 193 16.44 -27.42 -8.97
CA TYR A 193 16.89 -26.72 -10.17
C TYR A 193 15.94 -25.57 -10.55
N LEU A 194 14.65 -25.87 -10.70
CA LEU A 194 13.63 -24.87 -11.06
C LEU A 194 13.59 -23.73 -10.04
N GLY A 195 13.48 -24.08 -8.75
CA GLY A 195 13.38 -23.12 -7.67
C GLY A 195 14.64 -22.26 -7.52
N SER A 196 15.81 -22.88 -7.50
CA SER A 196 17.08 -22.19 -7.31
C SER A 196 17.40 -21.27 -8.49
N MET A 197 17.27 -21.71 -9.74
CA MET A 197 17.62 -20.90 -10.91
C MET A 197 16.75 -19.64 -11.00
N VAL A 198 15.44 -19.77 -10.81
CA VAL A 198 14.51 -18.63 -10.85
C VAL A 198 14.77 -17.68 -9.67
N THR A 199 14.96 -18.21 -8.46
CA THR A 199 15.20 -17.36 -7.28
C THR A 199 16.56 -16.68 -7.27
N PHE A 200 17.63 -17.34 -7.73
CA PHE A 200 18.94 -16.69 -7.87
C PHE A 200 18.92 -15.62 -8.96
N THR A 201 18.22 -15.85 -10.07
CA THR A 201 18.02 -14.82 -11.10
C THR A 201 17.22 -13.63 -10.55
N TYR A 202 16.18 -13.89 -9.75
CA TYR A 202 15.43 -12.85 -9.04
C TYR A 202 16.32 -12.05 -8.08
N SER A 203 17.05 -12.73 -7.19
CA SER A 203 17.87 -12.07 -6.19
C SER A 203 19.01 -11.26 -6.82
N SER A 204 19.67 -11.80 -7.84
CA SER A 204 20.73 -11.07 -8.57
C SER A 204 20.17 -9.84 -9.30
N SER A 205 19.03 -9.97 -9.97
CA SER A 205 18.36 -8.86 -10.65
C SER A 205 17.84 -7.79 -9.67
N LEU A 206 17.35 -8.20 -8.50
CA LEU A 206 16.91 -7.29 -7.45
C LEU A 206 18.09 -6.54 -6.82
N LEU A 207 19.23 -7.20 -6.58
CA LEU A 207 20.44 -6.54 -6.11
C LEU A 207 20.95 -5.49 -7.11
N LEU A 208 20.87 -5.81 -8.41
CA LEU A 208 21.19 -4.87 -9.48
C LEU A 208 20.27 -3.63 -9.42
N ALA A 209 18.97 -3.84 -9.28
CA ALA A 209 17.99 -2.76 -9.14
C ALA A 209 18.20 -1.93 -7.87
N ILE A 210 18.56 -2.54 -6.73
CA ILE A 210 18.89 -1.83 -5.49
C ILE A 210 20.12 -0.95 -5.67
N ARG A 211 21.18 -1.46 -6.33
CA ARG A 211 22.38 -0.67 -6.61
C ARG A 211 22.08 0.47 -7.57
N TYR A 212 21.26 0.22 -8.59
CA TYR A 212 20.76 1.26 -9.50
C TYR A 212 20.00 2.35 -8.73
N ALA A 213 19.05 1.96 -7.89
CA ALA A 213 18.29 2.86 -7.03
C ALA A 213 19.19 3.68 -6.09
N ARG A 214 20.27 3.09 -5.55
CA ARG A 214 21.25 3.82 -4.74
C ARG A 214 21.97 4.89 -5.56
N ARG A 215 22.45 4.56 -6.76
CA ARG A 215 23.07 5.54 -7.68
C ARG A 215 22.10 6.66 -8.06
N MET A 216 20.83 6.34 -8.27
CA MET A 216 19.78 7.34 -8.49
C MET A 216 19.63 8.27 -7.28
N ASN A 217 19.56 7.71 -6.07
CA ASN A 217 19.40 8.49 -4.83
C ASN A 217 20.57 9.45 -4.54
N GLU A 218 21.77 9.13 -5.04
CA GLU A 218 22.94 10.00 -4.90
C GLU A 218 22.89 11.23 -5.82
N ARG A 219 22.13 11.18 -6.92
CA ARG A 219 22.09 12.26 -7.92
C ARG A 219 20.76 12.98 -8.03
N LEU A 220 19.67 12.31 -7.66
CA LEU A 220 18.32 12.83 -7.84
C LEU A 220 17.78 13.44 -6.54
N PRO A 221 16.90 14.43 -6.63
CA PRO A 221 16.22 14.97 -5.47
C PRO A 221 15.46 13.87 -4.73
N LEU A 222 15.47 13.98 -3.40
CA LEU A 222 14.76 13.06 -2.52
C LEU A 222 13.23 13.28 -2.64
N PRO A 223 12.43 12.21 -2.58
CA PRO A 223 10.98 12.30 -2.52
C PRO A 223 10.46 13.15 -1.37
N ILE A 224 9.32 13.80 -1.59
CA ILE A 224 8.72 14.70 -0.60
C ILE A 224 8.32 14.00 0.70
N PHE A 225 8.01 12.71 0.68
CA PHE A 225 7.67 11.99 1.91
C PHE A 225 8.83 11.89 2.90
N LEU A 226 10.06 12.21 2.51
CA LEU A 226 11.20 12.29 3.42
C LEU A 226 11.34 13.67 4.08
N ASP A 227 10.54 14.65 3.66
CA ASP A 227 10.52 16.03 4.15
C ASP A 227 9.14 16.34 4.72
N ASP A 228 8.97 16.07 6.02
CA ASP A 228 7.71 16.23 6.76
C ASP A 228 7.15 17.65 6.61
N GLU A 229 8.00 18.67 6.74
CA GLU A 229 7.57 20.07 6.71
C GLU A 229 7.02 20.46 5.33
N ARG A 230 7.74 20.09 4.26
CA ARG A 230 7.31 20.37 2.89
C ARG A 230 6.04 19.59 2.54
N LEU A 231 5.93 18.32 2.96
CA LEU A 231 4.74 17.52 2.76
C LEU A 231 3.52 18.14 3.47
N VAL A 232 3.68 18.53 4.73
CA VAL A 232 2.64 19.23 5.51
C VAL A 232 2.22 20.53 4.84
N SER A 233 3.16 21.33 4.33
CA SER A 233 2.88 22.59 3.65
C SER A 233 2.03 22.39 2.39
N ILE A 234 2.37 21.38 1.57
CA ILE A 234 1.57 21.03 0.38
C ILE A 234 0.17 20.59 0.78
N ILE A 235 0.05 19.71 1.78
CA ILE A 235 -1.24 19.20 2.25
C ILE A 235 -2.09 20.34 2.81
N ARG A 236 -1.53 21.24 3.62
CA ARG A 236 -2.25 22.43 4.11
C ARG A 236 -2.73 23.30 2.95
N THR A 237 -1.87 23.60 2.00
CA THR A 237 -2.23 24.45 0.86
C THR A 237 -3.36 23.82 0.04
N ALA A 238 -3.30 22.51 -0.20
CA ALA A 238 -4.35 21.77 -0.90
C ALA A 238 -5.65 21.73 -0.09
N ALA A 239 -5.56 21.48 1.23
CA ALA A 239 -6.70 21.45 2.13
C ALA A 239 -7.35 22.82 2.26
N PHE A 240 -6.60 23.92 2.40
CA PHE A 240 -7.13 25.27 2.40
C PHE A 240 -7.89 25.57 1.11
N ARG A 241 -7.33 25.24 -0.07
CA ARG A 241 -8.05 25.41 -1.34
C ARG A 241 -9.36 24.61 -1.39
N GLN A 242 -9.41 23.42 -0.80
CA GLN A 242 -10.66 22.65 -0.72
C GLN A 242 -11.63 23.23 0.32
N LEU A 243 -11.14 23.60 1.50
CA LEU A 243 -11.94 24.18 2.58
C LEU A 243 -12.50 25.56 2.19
N ASP A 244 -11.75 26.38 1.46
CA ASP A 244 -12.20 27.67 0.92
C ASP A 244 -13.30 27.47 -0.14
N ARG A 245 -13.21 26.41 -0.97
CA ARG A 245 -14.34 26.01 -1.84
C ARG A 245 -15.55 25.58 -1.02
N LEU A 246 -15.34 24.92 0.11
CA LEU A 246 -16.41 24.54 1.03
C LEU A 246 -16.98 25.72 1.81
N GLN A 247 -16.25 26.83 2.00
CA GLN A 247 -16.81 28.08 2.54
C GLN A 247 -17.88 28.69 1.63
N GLY A 248 -17.89 28.33 0.33
CA GLY A 248 -18.99 28.61 -0.59
C GLY A 248 -20.15 27.60 -0.56
N LEU A 249 -20.03 26.49 0.18
CA LEU A 249 -21.06 25.48 0.36
C LEU A 249 -21.84 25.76 1.65
N SER A 250 -23.08 26.21 1.50
CA SER A 250 -24.03 26.41 2.60
C SER A 250 -24.33 25.08 3.30
N VAL A 251 -23.87 24.91 4.54
CA VAL A 251 -24.30 23.79 5.38
C VAL A 251 -25.69 24.11 5.91
N ARG A 252 -26.71 23.36 5.48
CA ARG A 252 -28.09 23.48 5.98
C ARG A 252 -28.16 22.90 7.39
N VAL A 253 -27.79 23.70 8.40
CA VAL A 253 -27.87 23.28 9.81
C VAL A 253 -29.33 23.15 10.20
N HIS A 254 -29.77 21.92 10.50
CA HIS A 254 -31.10 21.64 11.03
C HIS A 254 -31.05 21.84 12.54
N SER A 255 -31.35 23.05 13.02
CA SER A 255 -31.57 23.29 14.44
C SER A 255 -33.08 23.31 14.73
N THR A 256 -33.54 22.35 15.52
CA THR A 256 -34.88 22.34 16.11
C THR A 256 -34.83 23.11 17.42
N THR A 257 -35.06 24.42 17.38
CA THR A 257 -35.18 25.20 18.61
C THR A 257 -36.56 24.97 19.22
N ARG A 258 -36.63 24.26 20.35
CA ARG A 258 -37.86 24.08 21.12
C ARG A 258 -38.02 25.30 22.03
N VAL A 259 -38.89 26.25 21.64
CA VAL A 259 -39.25 27.35 22.54
C VAL A 259 -40.26 26.82 23.54
N THR A 260 -39.79 26.39 24.72
CA THR A 260 -40.66 26.26 25.89
C THR A 260 -40.87 27.64 26.47
N GLY A 261 -41.99 28.28 26.14
CA GLY A 261 -42.46 29.45 26.86
C GLY A 261 -42.78 29.04 28.30
N GLY A 262 -41.90 29.42 29.23
CA GLY A 262 -42.20 29.36 30.65
C GLY A 262 -43.24 30.42 30.95
N LEU A 263 -44.46 29.98 31.28
CA LEU A 263 -45.38 30.80 32.05
C LEU A 263 -44.83 30.85 33.48
N ASP A 264 -44.42 32.04 33.91
CA ASP A 264 -44.26 32.41 35.31
C ASP A 264 -45.52 31.99 36.08
N TRP A 265 -45.40 30.95 36.91
CA TRP A 265 -46.45 30.52 37.83
C TRP A 265 -46.33 31.23 39.19
N GLU A 266 -45.41 32.18 39.34
CA GLU A 266 -45.09 32.81 40.62
C GLU A 266 -46.03 33.96 41.04
N GLN A 267 -47.17 34.15 40.35
CA GLN A 267 -48.08 35.27 40.64
C GLN A 267 -49.57 34.94 40.54
N SER A 268 -50.02 33.90 41.25
CA SER A 268 -51.44 33.74 41.61
C SER A 268 -51.62 33.30 43.08
N GLN A 269 -51.42 34.29 43.96
CA GLN A 269 -52.18 34.62 45.19
C GLN A 269 -52.87 33.47 45.95
N ARG A 270 -52.62 33.25 47.26
CA ARG A 270 -53.14 34.07 48.39
C ARG A 270 -54.56 34.61 48.15
N ALA A 271 -55.57 33.74 48.18
CA ALA A 271 -56.91 34.08 48.66
C ALA A 271 -57.72 32.80 48.92
N SER A 272 -58.60 32.85 49.92
CA SER A 272 -59.74 31.95 50.16
C SER A 272 -59.49 30.70 51.03
N SER A 273 -59.59 30.93 52.33
CA SER A 273 -60.26 30.03 53.26
C SER A 273 -61.71 29.76 52.82
N ASP A 274 -62.13 28.51 53.00
CA ASP A 274 -63.50 27.97 53.00
C ASP A 274 -63.72 26.90 51.92
N GLY A 275 -64.22 25.76 52.40
CA GLY A 275 -64.31 24.52 51.65
C GLY A 275 -65.44 24.50 50.63
N GLU A 276 -65.13 24.00 49.45
CA GLU A 276 -65.99 23.14 48.61
C GLU A 276 -65.16 22.56 47.45
N PRO A 277 -65.46 21.34 46.94
CA PRO A 277 -64.65 20.71 45.91
C PRO A 277 -65.14 21.10 44.51
N ALA A 278 -64.32 21.82 43.75
CA ALA A 278 -64.61 22.19 42.36
C ALA A 278 -63.58 21.65 41.37
N ARG A 279 -64.05 20.63 40.62
CA ARG A 279 -63.80 20.27 39.20
C ARG A 279 -62.57 20.85 38.47
N SER A 280 -61.78 19.93 37.91
CA SER A 280 -60.76 20.16 36.87
C SER A 280 -61.25 20.97 35.67
N PRO A 281 -60.45 21.93 35.16
CA PRO A 281 -60.59 22.40 33.81
C PRO A 281 -59.74 21.55 32.85
N VAL A 282 -60.44 20.78 32.01
CA VAL A 282 -59.92 20.28 30.74
C VAL A 282 -59.86 21.46 29.78
N GLY A 283 -58.66 21.87 29.39
CA GLY A 283 -58.43 22.97 28.45
C GLY A 283 -57.10 22.80 27.73
N GLY A 284 -57.06 21.84 26.80
CA GLY A 284 -55.91 21.64 25.92
C GLY A 284 -55.78 22.80 24.93
N GLN A 285 -54.90 23.75 25.21
CA GLN A 285 -54.37 24.63 24.18
C GLN A 285 -53.32 23.87 23.38
N ALA A 286 -53.69 23.47 22.17
CA ALA A 286 -52.76 22.97 21.18
C ALA A 286 -51.76 24.08 20.84
N PHE A 287 -50.53 23.93 21.31
CA PHE A 287 -49.39 24.75 20.89
C PHE A 287 -49.19 24.57 19.39
N GLN A 288 -49.56 25.56 18.58
CA GLN A 288 -49.17 25.61 17.18
C GLN A 288 -47.67 25.88 17.10
N GLN A 289 -46.93 24.83 16.77
CA GLN A 289 -45.51 24.83 16.50
C GLN A 289 -45.24 25.60 15.21
N GLN A 290 -44.99 26.90 15.31
CA GLN A 290 -44.58 27.68 14.14
C GLN A 290 -43.09 27.43 13.87
N VAL A 291 -42.81 26.47 12.99
CA VAL A 291 -41.46 26.22 12.48
C VAL A 291 -41.12 27.35 11.52
N ARG A 292 -40.25 28.27 11.97
CA ARG A 292 -39.76 29.36 11.13
C ARG A 292 -38.47 28.92 10.44
N TRP A 293 -38.58 28.65 9.15
CA TRP A 293 -37.45 28.30 8.29
C TRP A 293 -36.65 29.55 7.95
N GLY A 294 -35.35 29.54 8.23
CA GLY A 294 -34.45 30.61 7.84
C GLY A 294 -33.13 30.02 7.37
N ASP A 295 -32.78 30.27 6.11
CA ASP A 295 -31.45 29.98 5.61
C ASP A 295 -30.45 30.97 6.23
N ARG A 296 -29.39 30.46 6.87
CA ARG A 296 -28.30 31.29 7.39
C ARG A 296 -26.96 30.86 6.79
N TYR A 297 -26.28 31.84 6.23
CA TYR A 297 -24.92 31.73 5.73
C TYR A 297 -23.94 32.16 6.83
N GLN A 298 -22.98 31.31 7.21
CA GLN A 298 -21.91 31.67 8.14
C GLN A 298 -20.55 31.41 7.49
N TYR A 299 -19.69 32.43 7.50
CA TYR A 299 -18.32 32.38 6.98
C TYR A 299 -17.38 31.76 8.03
N LEU A 300 -16.62 30.74 7.64
CA LEU A 300 -15.67 30.05 8.55
C LEU A 300 -14.35 30.82 8.64
N GLY A 301 -14.29 31.77 9.57
CA GLY A 301 -13.05 32.46 9.90
C GLY A 301 -12.20 31.63 10.87
N TRP A 302 -11.14 31.02 10.34
CA TRP A 302 -9.90 30.58 11.02
C TRP A 302 -9.85 29.08 11.36
N TRP A 303 -9.02 28.36 10.60
CA TRP A 303 -8.69 26.95 10.83
C TRP A 303 -7.42 26.86 11.68
N ASN A 304 -7.51 26.18 12.82
CA ASN A 304 -6.35 25.86 13.66
C ASN A 304 -5.91 24.40 13.37
N TRP A 305 -4.64 24.21 13.01
CA TRP A 305 -4.05 22.89 12.78
C TRP A 305 -3.51 22.36 14.09
N GLU A 306 -4.23 21.41 14.71
CA GLU A 306 -3.92 20.95 16.07
C GLU A 306 -2.98 19.73 16.10
N GLU A 307 -3.13 18.81 15.14
CA GLU A 307 -2.39 17.55 15.13
C GLU A 307 -1.86 17.22 13.74
N VAL A 308 -0.61 16.74 13.69
CA VAL A 308 0.02 16.16 12.51
C VAL A 308 0.66 14.85 12.92
N GLU A 309 0.22 13.75 12.32
CA GLU A 309 0.70 12.40 12.60
C GLU A 309 1.15 11.70 11.32
N ARG A 310 2.25 10.96 11.39
CA ARG A 310 2.66 10.03 10.33
C ARG A 310 1.78 8.78 10.36
N THR A 311 1.24 8.39 9.21
CA THR A 311 0.47 7.14 9.09
C THR A 311 1.40 5.94 8.86
N PRO A 312 1.00 4.69 9.17
CA PRO A 312 1.87 3.51 9.02
C PRO A 312 2.38 3.27 7.59
N ASP A 313 1.64 3.75 6.59
CA ASP A 313 1.99 3.74 5.17
C ASP A 313 2.96 4.85 4.74
N GLY A 314 3.38 5.72 5.66
CA GLY A 314 4.31 6.83 5.43
C GLY A 314 3.64 8.13 4.97
N GLY A 315 2.31 8.16 4.94
CA GLY A 315 1.53 9.37 4.66
C GLY A 315 1.42 10.28 5.87
N ILE A 316 0.56 11.29 5.77
CA ILE A 316 0.29 12.24 6.85
C ILE A 316 -1.21 12.30 7.13
N ARG A 317 -1.55 12.27 8.41
CA ARG A 317 -2.87 12.62 8.93
C ARG A 317 -2.77 13.97 9.64
N MET A 318 -3.66 14.89 9.30
CA MET A 318 -3.76 16.20 9.93
C MET A 318 -5.16 16.42 10.48
N ARG A 319 -5.28 17.12 11.61
CA ARG A 319 -6.57 17.60 12.11
C ARG A 319 -6.63 19.12 12.08
N ALA A 320 -7.66 19.64 11.41
CA ALA A 320 -8.00 21.05 11.40
C ALA A 320 -9.27 21.28 12.23
N ARG A 321 -9.18 22.18 13.19
CA ARG A 321 -10.31 22.58 14.03
C ARG A 321 -10.79 23.97 13.61
N ALA A 322 -12.10 24.12 13.46
CA ALA A 322 -12.76 25.42 13.41
C ALA A 322 -13.76 25.52 14.55
N GLU A 323 -13.76 26.67 15.22
CA GLU A 323 -14.78 27.03 16.18
C GLU A 323 -15.81 27.90 15.49
N MET A 324 -17.04 27.40 15.38
CA MET A 324 -18.17 28.16 14.88
C MET A 324 -18.88 28.79 16.08
N GLU A 325 -18.97 30.12 16.11
CA GLU A 325 -19.84 30.80 17.07
C GLU A 325 -21.30 30.51 16.68
N GLU A 326 -21.94 29.68 17.49
CA GLU A 326 -23.37 29.43 17.37
C GLU A 326 -24.11 30.62 18.02
N VAL A 327 -25.22 30.97 17.38
CA VAL A 327 -26.05 32.13 17.68
C VAL A 327 -26.31 32.25 19.17
N LYS A 328 -26.23 33.48 19.69
CA LYS A 328 -26.61 33.86 21.06
C LYS A 328 -28.00 33.30 21.39
N GLU A 329 -28.04 32.21 22.16
CA GLU A 329 -29.29 31.76 22.77
C GLU A 329 -29.52 32.60 24.02
N THR A 330 -30.67 33.27 24.07
CA THR A 330 -31.09 34.03 25.25
C THR A 330 -31.95 33.09 26.10
N ILE A 331 -31.38 32.55 27.16
CA ILE A 331 -32.11 31.73 28.14
C ILE A 331 -32.22 32.59 29.40
N ASN A 332 -33.45 32.94 29.80
CA ASN A 332 -33.75 33.77 30.97
C ASN A 332 -33.04 35.15 30.96
N GLY A 333 -32.99 35.82 29.81
CA GLY A 333 -32.34 37.13 29.67
C GLY A 333 -30.80 37.11 29.66
N VAL A 334 -30.18 35.95 29.89
CA VAL A 334 -28.72 35.76 29.79
C VAL A 334 -28.36 35.26 28.40
N GLN A 335 -27.57 36.05 27.66
CA GLN A 335 -26.99 35.60 26.39
C GLN A 335 -25.88 34.58 26.67
N ARG A 336 -26.13 33.30 26.37
CA ARG A 336 -25.05 32.30 26.33
C ARG A 336 -24.57 32.17 24.89
N LYS A 337 -23.26 32.38 24.70
CA LYS A 337 -22.57 32.00 23.46
C LYS A 337 -22.32 30.51 23.53
N ARG A 338 -22.80 29.76 22.54
CA ARG A 338 -22.46 28.34 22.37
C ARG A 338 -21.46 28.26 21.22
N TYR A 339 -20.35 27.58 21.42
CA TYR A 339 -19.37 27.36 20.35
C TYR A 339 -19.52 25.93 19.86
N ARG A 340 -19.73 25.75 18.56
CA ARG A 340 -19.70 24.44 17.92
C ARG A 340 -18.31 24.22 17.33
N THR A 341 -17.60 23.22 17.85
CA THR A 341 -16.31 22.83 17.31
C THR A 341 -16.50 21.83 16.16
N VAL A 342 -15.91 22.10 15.00
CA VAL A 342 -15.85 21.17 13.87
C VAL A 342 -14.41 20.76 13.65
N ILE A 343 -14.15 19.45 13.63
CA ILE A 343 -12.82 18.88 13.41
C ILE A 343 -12.84 18.14 12.07
N TYR A 344 -12.00 18.59 11.13
CA TYR A 344 -11.73 17.90 9.88
C TYR A 344 -10.46 17.08 10.03
N THR A 345 -10.54 15.79 9.69
CA THR A 345 -9.36 14.93 9.58
C THR A 345 -9.00 14.80 8.12
N ILE A 346 -7.85 15.34 7.74
CA ILE A 346 -7.28 15.24 6.40
C ILE A 346 -6.27 14.12 6.41
N ARG A 347 -6.36 13.21 5.44
CA ARG A 347 -5.40 12.13 5.25
C ARG A 347 -4.84 12.22 3.85
N ALA A 348 -3.52 12.24 3.76
CA ALA A 348 -2.81 12.22 2.50
C ALA A 348 -1.89 11.01 2.43
N ASP A 349 -1.70 10.49 1.21
CA ASP A 349 -0.71 9.45 0.95
C ASP A 349 0.73 10.00 1.13
N PRO A 350 1.79 9.16 1.05
CA PRO A 350 3.17 9.64 1.14
C PRO A 350 3.50 10.76 0.13
N TRP A 351 2.84 10.77 -1.03
CA TRP A 351 3.07 11.77 -2.07
C TRP A 351 2.19 13.02 -1.91
N GLY A 352 1.45 13.12 -0.80
CA GLY A 352 0.61 14.26 -0.43
C GLY A 352 -0.69 14.36 -1.24
N ARG A 353 -1.14 13.27 -1.86
CA ARG A 353 -2.39 13.22 -2.66
C ARG A 353 -3.61 13.04 -1.77
#